data_AF-A0A819I126-F1
#
_entry.id   AF-A0A819I126-F1
#
_cell.length_a   1.000
_cell.length_b   1.000
_cell.length_c   1.000
_cell.angle_alpha   90.00
_cell.angle_beta   90.00
_cell.angle_gamma   90.00
#
_symmetry.space_group_name_H-M   'P 1'
#
loop_
_entity.id
_entity.type
_entity.pdbx_description
1 polymer ?
#
loop_
_entity_poly.entity_id
_entity_poly.type
_entity_poly.pdbx_seq_one_letter_code
_entity_poly.pdbx_strand_id
1 'polypeptide(L)'
;MITIVINNDDVYKNENIELIHFIYYLIVYFILEVTFIITAFLNVQQLQTISTTVDNSMNLMGRLIDKTKRMNVTRTTTTNEKPQQSILPIRILELEAKIENRPTIIDEKSSAVLKYRTPHFRSTATIQFPPLDEGEHWKIGWIQSCTRMDFLNSYGDWGYSSWEFPQLVSGQNPMISDSDGRNYPFYGSKCEVIELHGPCLDYQTIKVLMNDNFYPHITWDIPTSNERLSRLTNVKRHQNFYTWLVAMNVKTGSIIVLKTISWQMNLEINIDPTKSQGSRATLISDPIPIQPEILKQNIRIPTCVLYPPNANSAQILVWHPGCRVGEVSKRPEIVVLPRCMFVLHQNPYYNHYIRHKTHTSIQNKLNGGSSSSSSSSDTKSNASQSTKTKPFCRLIFPPSSPPNSSSIPGNRCCDDMKHILDDHARLAQGVIVR
;
A
#
# COMPACT_ATOMS: atom_id res chain seq x y z
N MET A 1 37.40 18.09 -8.52
CA MET A 1 37.17 18.37 -9.96
C MET A 1 37.38 17.08 -10.73
N ILE A 2 36.55 16.79 -11.74
CA ILE A 2 36.84 15.78 -12.76
C ILE A 2 36.82 16.53 -14.09
N THR A 3 37.96 16.65 -14.75
CA THR A 3 38.08 17.37 -16.03
C THR A 3 37.91 16.36 -17.16
N ILE A 4 36.72 16.30 -17.74
CA ILE A 4 36.46 15.49 -18.94
C ILE A 4 36.93 16.31 -20.15
N VAL A 5 38.08 15.94 -20.72
CA VAL A 5 38.56 16.50 -21.98
C VAL A 5 37.86 15.78 -23.12
N ILE A 6 36.95 16.47 -23.81
CA ILE A 6 36.36 16.01 -25.06
C ILE A 6 37.21 16.61 -26.19
N ASN A 7 37.91 15.76 -26.96
CA ASN A 7 38.55 16.20 -28.20
C ASN A 7 37.44 16.56 -29.20
N ASN A 8 37.58 17.70 -29.87
CA ASN A 8 36.48 18.34 -30.60
C ASN A 8 36.39 17.94 -32.09
N ASP A 9 37.25 17.01 -32.52
CA ASP A 9 37.43 16.61 -33.91
C ASP A 9 36.79 15.25 -34.22
N ASP A 10 35.45 15.14 -34.11
CA ASP A 10 34.71 14.29 -35.04
C ASP A 10 33.21 14.66 -35.18
N VAL A 11 32.64 14.30 -36.33
CA VAL A 11 31.36 14.83 -36.85
C VAL A 11 30.13 14.42 -36.01
N TYR A 12 29.21 15.38 -35.81
CA TYR A 12 27.90 15.17 -35.17
C TYR A 12 27.13 13.95 -35.72
N LYS A 13 26.93 12.94 -34.86
CA LYS A 13 25.90 11.90 -34.99
C LYS A 13 25.03 11.86 -33.74
N ASN A 14 23.73 11.68 -33.92
CA ASN A 14 22.74 11.68 -32.82
C ASN A 14 22.92 10.53 -31.81
N GLU A 15 23.72 9.52 -32.12
CA GLU A 15 23.91 8.29 -31.33
C GLU A 15 24.57 8.55 -29.96
N ASN A 16 25.30 9.65 -29.79
CA ASN A 16 25.97 9.99 -28.52
C ASN A 16 25.07 10.73 -27.50
N ILE A 17 23.87 11.19 -27.86
CA ILE A 17 23.02 12.00 -26.97
C ILE A 17 22.53 11.17 -25.76
N GLU A 18 22.16 9.90 -25.96
CA GLU A 18 21.74 9.04 -24.84
C GLU A 18 22.89 8.71 -23.88
N LEU A 19 24.12 8.57 -24.39
CA LEU A 19 25.30 8.35 -23.55
C LEU A 19 25.63 9.57 -22.69
N ILE A 20 25.51 10.78 -23.26
CA ILE A 20 25.69 12.04 -22.53
C ILE A 20 24.60 12.19 -21.45
N HIS A 21 23.33 11.91 -21.78
CA HIS A 21 22.26 11.90 -20.78
C HIS A 21 22.48 10.86 -19.68
N PHE A 22 22.93 9.65 -20.02
CA PHE A 22 23.22 8.59 -19.04
C PHE A 22 24.34 8.98 -18.07
N ILE A 23 25.44 9.56 -18.59
CA ILE A 23 26.54 10.08 -17.78
C ILE A 23 26.06 11.25 -16.88
N TYR A 24 25.22 12.15 -17.41
CA TYR A 24 24.63 13.23 -16.63
C TYR A 24 23.76 12.71 -15.47
N TYR A 25 22.89 11.72 -15.72
CA TYR A 25 22.07 11.08 -14.68
C TYR A 25 22.94 10.40 -13.61
N LEU A 26 24.03 9.72 -13.99
CA LEU A 26 24.99 9.13 -13.04
C LEU A 26 25.66 10.18 -12.15
N ILE A 27 26.07 11.31 -12.73
CA ILE A 27 26.69 12.42 -11.98
C ILE A 27 25.69 13.03 -11.01
N VAL A 28 24.45 13.30 -11.45
CA VAL A 28 23.39 13.85 -10.58
C VAL A 28 23.05 12.87 -9.44
N TYR A 29 22.93 11.57 -9.74
CA TYR A 29 22.68 10.55 -8.72
C TYR A 29 23.80 10.49 -7.67
N PHE A 30 25.07 10.50 -8.12
CA PHE A 30 26.23 10.48 -7.22
C PHE A 30 26.30 11.72 -6.32
N ILE A 31 26.00 12.90 -6.86
CA ILE A 31 25.92 14.15 -6.09
C ILE A 31 24.81 14.07 -5.03
N LEU A 32 23.65 13.52 -5.35
CA LEU A 32 22.55 13.35 -4.40
C LEU A 32 22.90 12.37 -3.26
N GLU A 33 23.50 11.21 -3.57
CA GLU A 33 23.98 10.25 -2.56
C GLU A 33 25.04 10.86 -1.63
N VAL A 34 26.06 11.51 -2.20
CA VAL A 34 27.11 12.18 -1.40
C VAL A 34 26.52 13.29 -0.53
N THR A 35 25.55 14.07 -1.06
CA THR A 35 24.86 15.11 -0.28
C THR A 35 24.06 14.48 0.86
N PHE A 36 23.31 13.40 0.61
CA PHE A 36 22.54 12.68 1.63
C PHE A 36 23.44 12.11 2.74
N ILE A 37 24.58 11.50 2.38
CA ILE A 37 25.57 10.98 3.34
C ILE A 37 26.14 12.13 4.20
N ILE A 38 26.49 13.28 3.60
CA ILE A 38 26.99 14.45 4.34
C ILE A 38 25.91 15.00 5.27
N THR A 39 24.66 15.15 4.82
CA THR A 39 23.55 15.61 5.67
C THR A 39 23.29 14.64 6.84
N ALA A 40 23.32 13.34 6.59
CA ALA A 40 23.18 12.32 7.64
C ALA A 40 24.32 12.42 8.68
N PHE A 41 25.57 12.57 8.22
CA PHE A 41 26.72 12.70 9.12
C PHE A 41 26.67 13.97 9.98
N LEU A 42 26.29 15.12 9.38
CA LEU A 42 26.10 16.38 10.10
C LEU A 42 24.98 16.29 11.15
N ASN A 43 23.86 15.63 10.83
CA ASN A 43 22.77 15.39 11.78
C ASN A 43 23.22 14.50 12.95
N VAL A 44 24.04 13.48 12.71
CA VAL A 44 24.61 12.63 13.78
C VAL A 44 25.54 13.44 14.69
N GLN A 45 26.39 14.32 14.14
CA GLN A 45 27.26 15.22 14.92
C GLN A 45 26.45 16.20 15.78
N GLN A 46 25.35 16.76 15.25
CA GLN A 46 24.45 17.61 16.03
C GLN A 46 23.78 16.82 17.16
N LEU A 47 23.28 15.61 16.91
CA LEU A 47 22.65 14.76 17.93
C LEU A 47 23.62 14.37 19.05
N GLN A 48 24.89 14.08 18.73
CA GLN A 48 25.93 13.81 19.73
C GLN A 48 26.22 15.05 20.58
N THR A 49 26.28 16.25 19.97
CA THR A 49 26.47 17.53 20.68
C THR A 49 25.28 17.87 21.60
N ILE A 50 24.07 17.56 21.16
CA ILE A 50 22.85 17.72 21.98
C ILE A 50 22.88 16.76 23.16
N SER A 51 23.24 15.48 22.97
CA SER A 51 23.35 14.50 24.08
C SER A 51 24.29 15.00 25.17
N THR A 52 25.52 15.40 24.83
CA THR A 52 26.48 15.90 25.82
C THR A 52 26.02 17.19 26.51
N THR A 53 25.16 17.99 25.89
CA THR A 53 24.54 19.17 26.51
C THR A 53 23.41 18.78 27.48
N VAL A 54 22.61 17.76 27.16
CA VAL A 54 21.59 17.18 28.05
C VAL A 54 22.25 16.52 29.26
N ASP A 55 23.27 15.69 29.06
CA ASP A 55 23.97 14.99 30.14
C ASP A 55 24.62 15.97 31.14
N ASN A 56 25.23 17.06 30.66
CA ASN A 56 25.79 18.11 31.50
C ASN A 56 24.72 18.91 32.26
N SER A 57 23.57 19.21 31.63
CA SER A 57 22.48 19.95 32.28
C SER A 57 21.71 19.11 33.30
N MET A 58 21.51 17.81 33.08
CA MET A 58 20.96 16.90 34.11
C MET A 58 21.93 16.75 35.30
N ASN A 59 23.23 16.69 35.05
CA ASN A 59 24.26 16.68 36.10
C ASN A 59 24.33 17.98 36.93
N LEU A 60 23.91 19.12 36.36
CA LEU A 60 23.77 20.38 37.09
C LEU A 60 22.45 20.42 37.88
N MET A 61 21.36 19.98 37.28
CA MET A 61 20.03 19.97 37.89
C MET A 61 19.95 19.03 39.11
N GLY A 62 20.60 17.87 39.06
CA GLY A 62 20.72 16.98 40.23
C GLY A 62 21.40 17.65 41.43
N ARG A 63 22.45 18.45 41.21
CA ARG A 63 23.16 19.19 42.27
C ARG A 63 22.36 20.37 42.83
N LEU A 64 21.38 20.88 42.08
CA LEU A 64 20.45 21.92 42.52
C LEU A 64 19.32 21.33 43.38
N ILE A 65 18.74 20.20 42.96
CA ILE A 65 17.65 19.52 43.69
C ILE A 65 18.06 19.16 45.12
N ASP A 66 19.31 18.72 45.32
CA ASP A 66 19.82 18.31 46.64
C ASP A 66 20.05 19.50 47.60
N LYS A 67 20.29 20.71 47.06
CA LYS A 67 20.37 21.95 47.88
C LYS A 67 18.98 22.48 48.27
N THR A 68 18.00 22.37 47.38
CA THR A 68 16.66 22.96 47.61
C THR A 68 15.87 22.27 48.73
N LYS A 69 16.20 21.02 49.10
CA LYS A 69 15.55 20.29 50.20
C LYS A 69 15.91 20.77 51.64
N ARG A 70 16.72 21.82 51.80
CA ARG A 70 17.12 22.34 53.14
C ARG A 70 16.71 23.78 53.46
N MET A 71 15.89 24.43 52.64
CA MET A 71 15.34 25.76 52.95
C MET A 71 13.81 25.75 52.93
N ASN A 72 13.24 26.50 53.88
CA ASN A 72 11.86 26.38 54.32
C ASN A 72 11.06 27.63 53.96
N VAL A 73 9.73 27.49 53.92
CA VAL A 73 8.74 28.56 54.19
C VAL A 73 8.61 29.74 53.17
N THR A 74 7.39 29.86 52.64
CA THR A 74 6.66 31.07 52.23
C THR A 74 7.38 32.18 51.45
N ARG A 75 7.03 32.30 50.15
CA ARG A 75 6.76 33.62 49.56
C ARG A 75 5.73 33.57 48.44
N THR A 76 4.72 34.43 48.52
CA THR A 76 3.74 34.67 47.46
C THR A 76 4.33 35.63 46.43
N THR A 77 4.27 35.28 45.15
CA THR A 77 4.56 36.20 44.04
C THR A 77 3.67 35.84 42.85
N THR A 78 2.87 36.80 42.41
CA THR A 78 2.04 36.71 41.21
C THR A 78 2.87 37.00 39.96
N THR A 79 2.86 36.07 38.99
CA THR A 79 3.42 36.27 37.65
C THR A 79 2.34 35.97 36.61
N ASN A 80 2.09 36.93 35.71
CA ASN A 80 1.11 36.81 34.64
C ASN A 80 1.64 35.95 33.48
N GLU A 81 1.78 34.64 33.72
CA GLU A 81 1.84 33.68 32.63
C GLU A 81 0.40 33.47 32.10
N LYS A 82 0.19 33.64 30.79
CA LYS A 82 -1.06 33.16 30.16
C LYS A 82 -1.17 31.67 30.48
N PRO A 83 -2.32 31.17 30.98
CA PRO A 83 -2.48 29.75 31.21
C PRO A 83 -2.25 29.01 29.89
N GLN A 84 -1.23 28.17 29.86
CA GLN A 84 -0.96 27.26 28.76
C GLN A 84 -2.23 26.44 28.53
N GLN A 85 -2.89 26.65 27.39
CA GLN A 85 -4.23 26.13 27.16
C GLN A 85 -4.24 24.61 27.31
N SER A 86 -4.86 24.16 28.40
CA SER A 86 -5.16 22.76 28.64
C SER A 86 -6.11 22.31 27.55
N ILE A 87 -5.58 21.60 26.54
CA ILE A 87 -6.37 21.05 25.44
C ILE A 87 -7.55 20.29 26.05
N LEU A 88 -8.75 20.84 25.87
CA LEU A 88 -9.96 20.28 26.46
C LEU A 88 -10.13 18.84 25.93
N PRO A 89 -10.38 17.85 26.81
CA PRO A 89 -10.16 16.46 26.45
C PRO A 89 -11.12 16.02 25.34
N ILE A 90 -10.56 15.53 24.23
CA ILE A 90 -11.31 14.87 23.15
C ILE A 90 -11.98 13.63 23.73
N ARG A 91 -13.30 13.49 23.58
CA ARG A 91 -14.08 12.38 24.14
C ARG A 91 -14.63 11.48 23.05
N ILE A 92 -14.44 10.18 23.19
CA ILE A 92 -15.21 9.19 22.42
C ILE A 92 -16.57 9.05 23.12
N LEU A 93 -17.65 9.36 22.41
CA LEU A 93 -19.03 9.16 22.87
C LEU A 93 -19.53 7.75 22.55
N GLU A 94 -19.25 7.28 21.33
CA GLU A 94 -19.61 5.95 20.83
C GLU A 94 -18.42 5.35 20.09
N LEU A 95 -18.25 4.03 20.19
CA LEU A 95 -17.32 3.27 19.35
C LEU A 95 -17.87 1.87 19.11
N GLU A 96 -18.03 1.51 17.84
CA GLU A 96 -18.37 0.15 17.40
C GLU A 96 -17.32 -0.33 16.40
N ALA A 97 -16.88 -1.58 16.56
CA ALA A 97 -16.10 -2.30 15.56
C ALA A 97 -16.71 -3.70 15.37
N LYS A 98 -16.91 -4.12 14.12
CA LYS A 98 -17.46 -5.44 13.76
C LYS A 98 -16.98 -5.91 12.39
N ILE A 99 -17.05 -7.22 12.17
CA ILE A 99 -17.02 -7.79 10.82
C ILE A 99 -18.42 -8.34 10.50
N GLU A 100 -18.95 -8.05 9.32
CA GLU A 100 -20.27 -8.51 8.90
C GLU A 100 -20.42 -10.03 9.07
N ASN A 101 -21.45 -10.47 9.80
CA ASN A 101 -21.71 -11.89 10.04
C ASN A 101 -22.35 -12.57 8.81
N ARG A 102 -21.51 -12.87 7.82
CA ARG A 102 -21.83 -13.61 6.59
C ARG A 102 -20.57 -14.34 6.09
N PRO A 103 -20.69 -15.41 5.29
CA PRO A 103 -19.52 -16.08 4.70
C PRO A 103 -18.80 -15.20 3.67
N THR A 104 -17.54 -15.57 3.39
CA THR A 104 -16.82 -15.13 2.19
C THR A 104 -17.52 -15.67 0.94
N ILE A 105 -17.82 -14.78 -0.01
CA ILE A 105 -18.48 -15.15 -1.28
C ILE A 105 -17.40 -15.55 -2.28
N ILE A 106 -17.54 -16.72 -2.90
CA ILE A 106 -16.66 -17.22 -3.96
C ILE A 106 -17.31 -16.98 -5.33
N ASP A 107 -16.53 -16.56 -6.33
CA ASP A 107 -16.97 -16.37 -7.71
C ASP A 107 -15.98 -17.00 -8.71
N GLU A 108 -16.43 -18.09 -9.35
CA GLU A 108 -15.69 -18.83 -10.37
C GLU A 108 -16.05 -18.42 -11.81
N LYS A 109 -16.83 -17.36 -12.05
CA LYS A 109 -17.33 -17.02 -13.41
C LYS A 109 -16.24 -16.68 -14.44
N SER A 110 -15.02 -16.38 -14.01
CA SER A 110 -13.89 -16.17 -14.93
C SER A 110 -13.10 -17.45 -15.13
N SER A 111 -12.84 -17.81 -16.40
CA SER A 111 -11.95 -18.91 -16.79
C SER A 111 -10.46 -18.59 -16.59
N ALA A 112 -10.10 -17.35 -16.25
CA ALA A 112 -8.71 -16.92 -16.01
C ALA A 112 -8.37 -16.77 -14.52
N VAL A 113 -9.33 -16.36 -13.69
CA VAL A 113 -9.12 -16.11 -12.25
C VAL A 113 -10.24 -16.64 -11.37
N LEU A 114 -9.87 -17.20 -10.22
CA LEU A 114 -10.74 -17.30 -9.06
C LEU A 114 -10.91 -15.90 -8.45
N LYS A 115 -12.13 -15.55 -8.05
CA LYS A 115 -12.42 -14.35 -7.26
C LYS A 115 -13.06 -14.75 -5.94
N TYR A 116 -12.84 -13.95 -4.90
CA TYR A 116 -13.67 -14.00 -3.69
C TYR A 116 -13.87 -12.62 -3.09
N ARG A 117 -14.94 -12.43 -2.32
CA ARG A 117 -15.24 -11.22 -1.57
C ARG A 117 -15.47 -11.55 -0.10
N THR A 118 -14.60 -11.04 0.77
CA THR A 118 -14.77 -11.23 2.21
C THR A 118 -15.97 -10.42 2.73
N PRO A 119 -16.40 -10.68 3.98
CA PRO A 119 -17.23 -9.76 4.74
C PRO A 119 -16.51 -8.41 4.92
N HIS A 120 -17.28 -7.33 5.16
CA HIS A 120 -16.67 -6.04 5.48
C HIS A 120 -16.28 -5.99 6.97
N PHE A 121 -15.04 -5.59 7.25
CA PHE A 121 -14.69 -4.96 8.53
C PHE A 121 -15.24 -3.53 8.53
N ARG A 122 -15.94 -3.17 9.59
CA ARG A 122 -16.54 -1.85 9.79
C ARG A 122 -16.19 -1.34 11.18
N SER A 123 -15.71 -0.10 11.23
CA SER A 123 -15.47 0.62 12.48
C SER A 123 -16.13 1.98 12.41
N THR A 124 -16.85 2.39 13.46
CA THR A 124 -17.46 3.72 13.54
C THR A 124 -17.24 4.31 14.92
N ALA A 125 -16.86 5.59 14.96
CA ALA A 125 -16.66 6.34 16.19
C ALA A 125 -17.45 7.65 16.15
N THR A 126 -18.18 7.96 17.21
CA THR A 126 -18.79 9.27 17.45
C THR A 126 -17.99 9.98 18.52
N ILE A 127 -17.49 11.17 18.22
CA ILE A 127 -16.44 11.86 18.98
C ILE A 127 -16.89 13.29 19.26
N GLN A 128 -16.76 13.73 20.51
CA GLN A 128 -16.88 15.12 20.93
C GLN A 128 -15.46 15.73 20.95
N PHE A 129 -15.19 16.57 19.97
CA PHE A 129 -13.96 17.37 19.87
C PHE A 129 -14.16 18.71 20.62
N PRO A 130 -13.13 19.24 21.30
CA PRO A 130 -13.22 20.55 21.94
C PRO A 130 -13.45 21.72 20.96
N PRO A 131 -13.78 22.92 21.48
CA PRO A 131 -13.56 24.18 20.77
C PRO A 131 -12.14 24.29 20.19
N LEU A 132 -12.00 25.04 19.10
CA LEU A 132 -10.75 25.24 18.34
C LEU A 132 -10.40 26.72 18.26
N ASP A 133 -9.13 27.05 18.42
CA ASP A 133 -8.64 28.43 18.25
C ASP A 133 -8.49 28.82 16.76
N GLU A 134 -8.34 30.12 16.49
CA GLU A 134 -8.20 30.64 15.12
C GLU A 134 -7.02 30.00 14.38
N GLY A 135 -7.32 29.37 13.23
CA GLY A 135 -6.32 28.71 12.41
C GLY A 135 -5.81 27.38 12.96
N GLU A 136 -6.42 26.78 13.98
CA GLU A 136 -6.21 25.36 14.23
C GLU A 136 -6.75 24.50 13.07
N HIS A 137 -6.07 23.40 12.77
CA HIS A 137 -6.48 22.45 11.73
C HIS A 137 -6.15 21.03 12.20
N TRP A 138 -7.18 20.20 12.30
CA TRP A 138 -7.10 18.84 12.81
C TRP A 138 -7.74 17.85 11.83
N LYS A 139 -7.10 16.70 11.62
CA LYS A 139 -7.66 15.53 10.93
C LYS A 139 -7.97 14.45 11.96
N ILE A 140 -9.22 14.04 12.05
CA ILE A 140 -9.68 12.97 12.96
C ILE A 140 -10.08 11.78 12.09
N GLY A 141 -9.40 10.65 12.25
CA GLY A 141 -9.47 9.59 11.25
C GLY A 141 -8.89 8.24 11.67
N TRP A 142 -9.01 7.29 10.75
CA TRP A 142 -8.56 5.92 10.90
C TRP A 142 -7.20 5.70 10.20
N ILE A 143 -6.23 5.23 10.96
CA ILE A 143 -4.95 4.69 10.46
C ILE A 143 -5.04 3.17 10.55
N GLN A 144 -4.62 2.43 9.53
CA GLN A 144 -4.50 0.98 9.57
C GLN A 144 -3.08 0.54 9.25
N SER A 145 -2.65 -0.58 9.84
CA SER A 145 -1.43 -1.28 9.45
C SER A 145 -1.62 -2.79 9.46
N CYS A 146 -0.89 -3.47 8.58
CA CYS A 146 -0.80 -4.92 8.54
C CYS A 146 0.42 -5.38 9.35
N THR A 147 0.22 -6.27 10.32
CA THR A 147 1.27 -6.80 11.23
C THR A 147 1.71 -8.22 10.86
N ARG A 148 0.87 -8.95 10.13
CA ARG A 148 1.14 -10.28 9.56
C ARG A 148 0.47 -10.37 8.19
N MET A 149 1.17 -10.92 7.20
CA MET A 149 0.55 -11.32 5.93
C MET A 149 1.08 -12.69 5.49
N ASP A 150 0.27 -13.71 5.75
CA ASP A 150 0.35 -14.98 5.04
C ASP A 150 -0.74 -14.93 3.95
N PHE A 151 -0.39 -14.86 2.67
CA PHE A 151 -1.36 -14.95 1.58
C PHE A 151 -0.78 -15.83 0.46
N LEU A 152 -1.13 -17.11 0.51
CA LEU A 152 -0.57 -18.18 -0.32
C LEU A 152 -1.64 -18.76 -1.26
N ASN A 153 -1.21 -19.12 -2.47
CA ASN A 153 -2.00 -19.82 -3.47
C ASN A 153 -1.19 -21.04 -3.92
N SER A 154 -1.66 -22.25 -3.62
CA SER A 154 -0.94 -23.50 -3.91
C SER A 154 -1.45 -24.13 -5.20
N TYR A 155 -0.56 -24.77 -5.95
CA TYR A 155 -0.82 -25.40 -7.25
C TYR A 155 -0.41 -26.87 -7.23
N GLY A 156 -0.72 -27.59 -6.14
CA GLY A 156 -0.23 -28.95 -5.89
C GLY A 156 1.31 -29.07 -5.95
N ASP A 157 1.80 -30.19 -6.47
CA ASP A 157 3.24 -30.51 -6.60
C ASP A 157 4.03 -29.52 -7.48
N TRP A 158 3.36 -28.61 -8.18
CA TRP A 158 4.03 -27.58 -8.98
C TRP A 158 4.61 -26.45 -8.12
N GLY A 159 4.12 -26.24 -6.90
CA GLY A 159 4.57 -25.17 -5.99
C GLY A 159 3.45 -24.26 -5.50
N TYR A 160 3.83 -23.10 -4.96
CA TYR A 160 2.88 -22.08 -4.49
C TYR A 160 3.34 -20.66 -4.85
N SER A 161 2.40 -19.73 -4.95
CA SER A 161 2.70 -18.30 -4.99
C SER A 161 2.30 -17.64 -3.66
N SER A 162 3.07 -16.64 -3.25
CA SER A 162 2.84 -15.90 -2.01
C SER A 162 2.93 -14.39 -2.26
N TRP A 163 1.96 -13.64 -1.76
CA TRP A 163 2.14 -12.21 -1.56
C TRP A 163 2.92 -12.00 -0.27
N GLU A 164 4.00 -11.23 -0.34
CA GLU A 164 4.96 -11.04 0.76
C GLU A 164 5.25 -9.55 0.97
N PHE A 165 5.52 -9.15 2.22
CA PHE A 165 6.07 -7.83 2.56
C PHE A 165 7.54 -7.98 2.95
N PRO A 166 8.50 -7.55 2.12
CA PRO A 166 9.92 -7.75 2.41
C PRO A 166 10.37 -7.21 3.77
N GLN A 167 9.80 -6.11 4.26
CA GLN A 167 10.18 -5.54 5.56
C GLN A 167 9.57 -6.27 6.77
N LEU A 168 8.45 -6.99 6.61
CA LEU A 168 7.97 -7.91 7.65
C LEU A 168 8.80 -9.19 7.65
N VAL A 169 9.10 -9.75 6.46
CA VAL A 169 9.84 -11.01 6.31
C VAL A 169 11.28 -10.90 6.84
N SER A 170 11.93 -9.74 6.73
CA SER A 170 13.22 -9.49 7.38
C SER A 170 13.13 -9.05 8.85
N GLY A 171 11.93 -8.79 9.38
CA GLY A 171 11.74 -8.14 10.68
C GLY A 171 12.21 -6.68 10.75
N GLN A 172 12.55 -6.06 9.61
CA GLN A 172 13.00 -4.66 9.54
C GLN A 172 11.92 -3.69 10.04
N ASN A 173 10.66 -3.93 9.68
CA ASN A 173 9.49 -3.20 10.17
C ASN A 173 8.57 -4.18 10.91
N PRO A 174 8.01 -3.84 12.09
CA PRO A 174 7.03 -4.68 12.77
C PRO A 174 5.63 -4.61 12.12
N MET A 175 5.37 -3.59 11.28
CA MET A 175 4.07 -3.29 10.69
C MET A 175 4.25 -2.55 9.35
N ILE A 176 3.34 -2.76 8.39
CA ILE A 176 3.28 -2.00 7.12
C ILE A 176 2.07 -1.09 7.12
N SER A 177 2.23 0.19 6.76
CA SER A 177 1.13 1.14 6.57
C SER A 177 0.11 0.63 5.56
N ASP A 178 -1.18 0.70 5.85
CA ASP A 178 -2.26 0.36 4.91
C ASP A 178 -3.01 1.61 4.42
N SER A 179 -2.29 2.74 4.34
CA SER A 179 -2.81 4.02 3.83
C SER A 179 -3.25 3.94 2.36
N ASP A 180 -4.19 4.80 1.94
CA ASP A 180 -4.62 4.96 0.54
C ASP A 180 -3.46 5.34 -0.42
N GLY A 181 -2.33 5.79 0.12
CA GLY A 181 -1.14 6.19 -0.63
C GLY A 181 -1.14 7.66 -1.06
N ARG A 182 -2.14 8.44 -0.66
CA ARG A 182 -2.34 9.87 -0.99
C ARG A 182 -2.43 10.74 0.28
N ASN A 183 -3.06 10.23 1.32
CA ASN A 183 -3.41 10.92 2.55
C ASN A 183 -2.75 10.25 3.78
N TYR A 184 -1.46 9.92 3.69
CA TYR A 184 -0.71 9.36 4.83
C TYR A 184 -0.89 10.24 6.09
N PRO A 185 -1.09 9.64 7.28
CA PRO A 185 -1.04 8.20 7.57
C PRO A 185 -2.36 7.42 7.38
N PHE A 186 -3.44 8.07 6.91
CA PHE A 186 -4.80 7.55 6.99
C PHE A 186 -5.11 6.44 5.96
N TYR A 187 -5.99 5.50 6.34
CA TYR A 187 -6.45 4.38 5.51
C TYR A 187 -7.27 4.83 4.28
N GLY A 188 -8.03 5.92 4.42
CA GLY A 188 -8.87 6.48 3.36
C GLY A 188 -9.02 8.00 3.47
N SER A 189 -9.92 8.58 2.67
CA SER A 189 -10.04 10.03 2.50
C SER A 189 -11.48 10.53 2.26
N LYS A 190 -12.50 9.71 2.54
CA LYS A 190 -13.91 10.03 2.29
C LYS A 190 -14.73 10.10 3.58
N CYS A 191 -14.91 8.95 4.23
CA CYS A 191 -15.58 8.83 5.53
C CYS A 191 -14.60 8.45 6.64
N GLU A 192 -13.40 8.02 6.24
CA GLU A 192 -12.33 7.50 7.08
C GLU A 192 -11.57 8.61 7.82
N VAL A 193 -11.75 9.86 7.39
CA VAL A 193 -11.14 11.07 7.96
C VAL A 193 -12.16 12.21 7.90
N ILE A 194 -12.28 12.97 8.98
CA ILE A 194 -12.98 14.25 9.06
C ILE A 194 -11.93 15.34 9.34
N GLU A 195 -12.07 16.49 8.69
CA GLU A 195 -11.26 17.67 9.02
C GLU A 195 -12.06 18.66 9.87
N LEU A 196 -11.43 19.18 10.91
CA LEU A 196 -11.94 20.30 11.70
C LEU A 196 -10.98 21.48 11.58
N HIS A 197 -11.56 22.68 11.43
CA HIS A 197 -10.88 23.94 11.22
C HIS A 197 -11.38 24.94 12.26
N GLY A 198 -10.47 25.68 12.88
CA GLY A 198 -10.79 26.76 13.82
C GLY A 198 -10.78 28.14 13.16
N PRO A 199 -11.44 29.15 13.74
CA PRO A 199 -11.99 29.16 15.09
C PRO A 199 -13.34 28.44 15.19
N CYS A 200 -13.57 27.75 16.30
CA CYS A 200 -14.84 27.10 16.61
C CYS A 200 -15.11 27.19 18.12
N LEU A 201 -16.18 27.86 18.53
CA LEU A 201 -16.43 28.19 19.94
C LEU A 201 -17.08 27.04 20.74
N ASP A 202 -17.75 26.12 20.05
CA ASP A 202 -18.55 25.05 20.65
C ASP A 202 -17.93 23.66 20.39
N TYR A 203 -18.17 22.72 21.32
CA TYR A 203 -17.78 21.33 21.17
C TYR A 203 -18.38 20.67 19.93
N GLN A 204 -17.54 20.22 19.00
CA GLN A 204 -17.97 19.59 17.75
C GLN A 204 -18.22 18.10 17.94
N THR A 205 -19.43 17.64 17.61
CA THR A 205 -19.74 16.20 17.61
C THR A 205 -19.64 15.66 16.19
N ILE A 206 -18.60 14.85 15.92
CA ILE A 206 -18.30 14.27 14.61
C ILE A 206 -18.48 12.75 14.62
N LYS A 207 -18.78 12.17 13.47
CA LYS A 207 -18.82 10.71 13.26
C LYS A 207 -17.87 10.31 12.14
N VAL A 208 -17.00 9.34 12.43
CA VAL A 208 -15.95 8.88 11.51
C VAL A 208 -16.11 7.38 11.26
N LEU A 209 -16.02 6.94 10.00
CA LEU A 209 -16.36 5.58 9.59
C LEU A 209 -15.27 4.96 8.73
N MET A 210 -14.84 3.74 9.08
CA MET A 210 -13.97 2.91 8.25
C MET A 210 -14.75 1.70 7.73
N ASN A 211 -14.49 1.34 6.47
CA ASN A 211 -15.05 0.19 5.80
C ASN A 211 -13.97 -0.49 4.93
N ASP A 212 -13.61 -1.72 5.27
CA ASP A 212 -12.55 -2.48 4.59
C ASP A 212 -13.04 -3.88 4.22
N ASN A 213 -12.56 -4.42 3.09
CA ASN A 213 -12.79 -5.81 2.68
C ASN A 213 -11.78 -6.24 1.60
N PHE A 214 -11.48 -7.54 1.58
CA PHE A 214 -10.64 -8.12 0.54
C PHE A 214 -11.49 -8.58 -0.64
N TYR A 215 -11.06 -8.20 -1.84
CA TYR A 215 -11.66 -8.61 -3.11
C TYR A 215 -10.57 -8.88 -4.16
N PRO A 216 -9.70 -9.88 -3.95
CA PRO A 216 -8.61 -10.19 -4.87
C PRO A 216 -9.07 -11.04 -6.06
N HIS A 217 -8.22 -11.06 -7.08
CA HIS A 217 -8.26 -12.01 -8.19
C HIS A 217 -7.02 -12.91 -8.11
N ILE A 218 -7.19 -14.23 -8.24
CA ILE A 218 -6.11 -15.23 -8.15
C ILE A 218 -6.12 -16.05 -9.43
N THR A 219 -4.96 -16.21 -10.07
CA THR A 219 -4.87 -16.98 -11.33
C THR A 219 -5.18 -18.45 -11.08
N TRP A 220 -6.00 -19.05 -11.96
CA TRP A 220 -6.20 -20.49 -11.96
C TRP A 220 -4.92 -21.26 -12.32
N ASP A 221 -4.02 -20.62 -13.08
CA ASP A 221 -2.72 -21.17 -13.46
C ASP A 221 -1.58 -20.58 -12.61
N ILE A 222 -0.44 -21.28 -12.63
CA ILE A 222 0.84 -20.86 -12.07
C ILE A 222 1.19 -19.45 -12.59
N PRO A 223 1.57 -18.46 -11.75
CA PRO A 223 1.75 -17.08 -12.20
C PRO A 223 2.88 -16.83 -13.22
N THR A 224 3.76 -17.81 -13.44
CA THR A 224 4.83 -17.79 -14.46
C THR A 224 4.52 -18.65 -15.70
N SER A 225 3.31 -19.22 -15.78
CA SER A 225 2.84 -20.06 -16.89
C SER A 225 2.08 -19.27 -17.95
N ASN A 226 2.31 -19.64 -19.22
CA ASN A 226 1.52 -19.19 -20.37
C ASN A 226 0.48 -20.22 -20.83
N GLU A 227 0.40 -21.39 -20.19
CA GLU A 227 -0.42 -22.54 -20.61
C GLU A 227 -1.92 -22.35 -20.30
N ARG A 228 -2.27 -21.44 -19.38
CA ARG A 228 -3.64 -21.09 -18.95
C ARG A 228 -4.43 -22.29 -18.39
N LEU A 229 -3.72 -23.22 -17.76
CA LEU A 229 -4.32 -24.42 -17.15
C LEU A 229 -4.94 -24.12 -15.80
N SER A 230 -5.98 -24.88 -15.43
CA SER A 230 -6.52 -24.84 -14.06
C SER A 230 -5.67 -25.75 -13.17
N ARG A 231 -4.70 -25.16 -12.44
CA ARG A 231 -3.77 -25.87 -11.54
C ARG A 231 -3.86 -25.46 -10.07
N LEU A 232 -4.55 -24.37 -9.75
CA LEU A 232 -4.78 -23.92 -8.37
C LEU A 232 -5.49 -25.02 -7.54
N THR A 233 -4.98 -25.32 -6.35
CA THR A 233 -5.51 -26.37 -5.44
C THR A 233 -5.88 -25.85 -4.05
N ASN A 234 -5.29 -24.76 -3.57
CA ASN A 234 -5.62 -24.16 -2.28
C ASN A 234 -5.35 -22.66 -2.31
N VAL A 235 -6.16 -21.87 -1.59
CA VAL A 235 -5.89 -20.47 -1.29
C VAL A 235 -6.02 -20.27 0.21
N LYS A 236 -4.94 -19.80 0.84
CA LYS A 236 -4.87 -19.55 2.28
C LYS A 236 -4.49 -18.10 2.54
N ARG A 237 -5.27 -17.40 3.36
CA ARG A 237 -5.00 -16.01 3.77
C ARG A 237 -5.21 -15.85 5.26
N HIS A 238 -4.15 -15.47 5.96
CA HIS A 238 -4.13 -15.13 7.38
C HIS A 238 -3.42 -13.77 7.51
N GLN A 239 -4.18 -12.75 7.89
CA GLN A 239 -3.65 -11.41 8.08
C GLN A 239 -4.12 -10.80 9.39
N ASN A 240 -3.22 -10.10 10.08
CA ASN A 240 -3.51 -9.41 11.33
C ASN A 240 -3.28 -7.91 11.15
N PHE A 241 -4.12 -7.11 11.78
CA PHE A 241 -4.17 -5.67 11.62
C PHE A 241 -4.32 -4.95 12.95
N TYR A 242 -3.68 -3.78 13.06
CA TYR A 242 -4.06 -2.76 14.02
C TYR A 242 -4.66 -1.57 13.30
N THR A 243 -5.78 -1.10 13.82
CA THR A 243 -6.50 0.07 13.33
C THR A 243 -6.63 1.08 14.46
N TRP A 244 -6.14 2.29 14.27
CA TRP A 244 -6.17 3.35 15.28
C TRP A 244 -7.14 4.45 14.89
N LEU A 245 -7.99 4.83 15.84
CA LEU A 245 -8.67 6.11 15.82
C LEU A 245 -7.71 7.18 16.35
N VAL A 246 -7.43 8.22 15.56
CA VAL A 246 -6.53 9.30 15.95
C VAL A 246 -7.13 10.68 15.71
N ALA A 247 -6.61 11.66 16.45
CA ALA A 247 -6.67 13.08 16.09
C ALA A 247 -5.25 13.57 15.78
N MET A 248 -5.04 14.16 14.61
CA MET A 248 -3.76 14.68 14.14
C MET A 248 -3.85 16.19 13.92
N ASN A 249 -3.02 16.97 14.62
CA ASN A 249 -2.86 18.39 14.33
C ASN A 249 -2.04 18.53 13.04
N VAL A 250 -2.62 19.17 12.01
CA VAL A 250 -2.03 19.20 10.67
C VAL A 250 -0.83 20.15 10.61
N LYS A 251 -0.82 21.21 11.42
CA LYS A 251 0.28 22.20 11.47
C LYS A 251 1.52 21.68 12.17
N THR A 252 1.39 20.90 13.24
CA THR A 252 2.52 20.36 14.01
C THR A 252 2.87 18.91 13.68
N GLY A 253 2.00 18.19 12.97
CA GLY A 253 2.11 16.75 12.76
C GLY A 253 1.87 15.90 14.02
N SER A 254 1.44 16.49 15.14
CA SER A 254 1.22 15.79 16.40
C SER A 254 0.01 14.86 16.32
N ILE A 255 0.19 13.58 16.66
CA ILE A 255 -0.86 12.55 16.61
C ILE A 255 -1.23 12.09 18.03
N ILE A 256 -2.51 12.23 18.37
CA ILE A 256 -3.14 11.72 19.60
C ILE A 256 -3.88 10.43 19.25
N VAL A 257 -3.49 9.29 19.85
CA VAL A 257 -4.18 8.01 19.68
C VAL A 257 -5.37 7.94 20.63
N LEU A 258 -6.58 8.03 20.09
CA LEU A 258 -7.83 7.99 20.84
C LEU A 258 -8.21 6.55 21.20
N LYS A 259 -8.18 5.62 20.23
CA LYS A 259 -8.39 4.18 20.49
C LYS A 259 -7.65 3.28 19.51
N THR A 260 -7.29 2.07 19.95
CA THR A 260 -6.77 0.98 19.09
C THR A 260 -7.79 -0.16 18.99
N ILE A 261 -7.93 -0.71 17.78
CA ILE A 261 -8.68 -1.93 17.48
C ILE A 261 -7.68 -2.97 16.93
N SER A 262 -7.81 -4.21 17.37
CA SER A 262 -7.11 -5.37 16.83
C SER A 262 -8.09 -6.22 16.03
N TRP A 263 -7.74 -6.59 14.80
CA TRP A 263 -8.58 -7.47 13.99
C TRP A 263 -7.76 -8.36 13.05
N GLN A 264 -8.39 -9.42 12.56
CA GLN A 264 -7.75 -10.42 11.71
C GLN A 264 -8.69 -10.92 10.62
N MET A 265 -8.10 -11.36 9.50
CA MET A 265 -8.78 -12.05 8.41
C MET A 265 -8.18 -13.44 8.26
N ASN A 266 -9.00 -14.46 8.49
CA ASN A 266 -8.65 -15.87 8.26
C ASN A 266 -9.55 -16.45 7.19
N LEU A 267 -8.95 -17.02 6.15
CA LEU A 267 -9.63 -17.61 5.00
C LEU A 267 -8.83 -18.81 4.48
N GLU A 268 -9.53 -19.90 4.22
CA GLU A 268 -9.00 -21.03 3.48
C GLU A 268 -10.05 -21.57 2.52
N ILE A 269 -9.66 -21.67 1.25
CA ILE A 269 -10.46 -22.21 0.16
C ILE A 269 -9.69 -23.41 -0.40
N ASN A 270 -10.33 -24.57 -0.44
CA ASN A 270 -9.83 -25.73 -1.18
C ASN A 270 -10.35 -25.67 -2.62
N ILE A 271 -9.52 -26.04 -3.59
CA ILE A 271 -9.87 -26.05 -5.02
C ILE A 271 -9.57 -27.44 -5.58
N ASP A 272 -10.57 -28.03 -6.23
CA ASP A 272 -10.43 -29.24 -7.03
C ASP A 272 -10.33 -28.87 -8.52
N PRO A 273 -9.12 -28.86 -9.12
CA PRO A 273 -8.93 -28.49 -10.52
C PRO A 273 -9.56 -29.47 -11.51
N THR A 274 -9.92 -30.69 -11.08
CA THR A 274 -10.54 -31.72 -11.96
C THR A 274 -12.01 -31.43 -12.25
N LYS A 275 -12.67 -30.64 -11.40
CA LYS A 275 -14.09 -30.29 -11.55
C LYS A 275 -14.31 -29.20 -12.61
N SER A 276 -15.55 -29.14 -13.11
CA SER A 276 -16.04 -28.06 -13.95
C SER A 276 -15.97 -26.70 -13.22
N GLN A 277 -15.59 -25.66 -13.95
CA GLN A 277 -15.63 -24.27 -13.48
C GLN A 277 -17.04 -23.94 -12.95
N GLY A 278 -17.12 -23.35 -11.75
CA GLY A 278 -18.38 -23.14 -11.01
C GLY A 278 -18.63 -24.17 -9.89
N SER A 279 -17.79 -25.19 -9.78
CA SER A 279 -17.90 -26.25 -8.75
C SER A 279 -16.55 -26.73 -8.22
N ARG A 280 -15.46 -25.96 -8.41
CA ARG A 280 -14.10 -26.35 -8.03
C ARG A 280 -13.75 -25.95 -6.62
N ALA A 281 -14.15 -24.74 -6.24
CA ALA A 281 -13.75 -24.08 -5.01
C ALA A 281 -14.73 -24.37 -3.88
N THR A 282 -14.23 -24.52 -2.66
CA THR A 282 -15.03 -24.72 -1.45
C THR A 282 -14.39 -23.97 -0.29
N LEU A 283 -15.18 -23.17 0.42
CA LEU A 283 -14.76 -22.48 1.64
C LEU A 283 -14.59 -23.51 2.77
N ILE A 284 -13.39 -23.60 3.34
CA ILE A 284 -13.04 -24.57 4.41
C ILE A 284 -12.82 -23.87 5.75
N SER A 285 -12.33 -22.63 5.75
CA SER A 285 -12.31 -21.77 6.95
C SER A 285 -13.73 -21.47 7.44
N ASP A 286 -13.86 -21.20 8.75
CA ASP A 286 -15.12 -20.83 9.40
C ASP A 286 -15.87 -19.72 8.60
N PRO A 287 -17.16 -19.94 8.23
CA PRO A 287 -17.98 -18.92 7.58
C PRO A 287 -18.33 -17.73 8.48
N ILE A 288 -18.11 -17.81 9.80
CA ILE A 288 -18.34 -16.74 10.78
C ILE A 288 -16.99 -16.05 11.09
N PRO A 289 -16.82 -14.76 10.74
CA PRO A 289 -15.58 -14.05 11.03
C PRO A 289 -15.38 -13.78 12.53
N ILE A 290 -14.15 -14.01 13.01
CA ILE A 290 -13.71 -13.61 14.35
C ILE A 290 -13.88 -12.10 14.50
N GLN A 291 -14.69 -11.68 15.45
CA GLN A 291 -15.01 -10.26 15.66
C GLN A 291 -13.80 -9.47 16.21
N PRO A 292 -13.70 -8.18 15.88
CA PRO A 292 -12.55 -7.35 16.23
C PRO A 292 -12.55 -6.96 17.71
N GLU A 293 -11.36 -6.84 18.31
CA GLU A 293 -11.20 -6.42 19.71
C GLU A 293 -10.92 -4.92 19.80
N ILE A 294 -11.80 -4.17 20.47
CA ILE A 294 -11.52 -2.80 20.92
C ILE A 294 -10.59 -2.89 22.13
N LEU A 295 -9.29 -2.62 21.94
CA LEU A 295 -8.27 -2.89 22.96
C LEU A 295 -8.46 -2.01 24.20
N LYS A 296 -8.28 -2.60 25.40
CA LYS A 296 -8.37 -1.87 26.68
C LYS A 296 -7.36 -0.73 26.75
N GLN A 297 -6.11 -0.98 26.36
CA GLN A 297 -5.01 -0.01 26.28
C GLN A 297 -4.65 0.27 24.81
N ASN A 298 -4.18 1.50 24.52
CA ASN A 298 -3.79 1.90 23.17
C ASN A 298 -2.35 1.48 22.84
N ILE A 299 -2.13 0.96 21.63
CA ILE A 299 -0.80 0.62 21.12
C ILE A 299 -0.20 1.86 20.46
N ARG A 300 1.08 2.17 20.74
CA ARG A 300 1.80 3.25 20.06
C ARG A 300 1.98 2.92 18.57
N ILE A 301 1.61 3.85 17.70
CA ILE A 301 1.82 3.73 16.26
C ILE A 301 3.33 3.77 15.94
N PRO A 302 3.92 2.77 15.27
CA PRO A 302 5.31 2.81 14.81
C PRO A 302 5.50 3.84 13.68
N THR A 303 6.68 4.42 13.57
CA THR A 303 7.01 5.39 12.50
C THR A 303 6.86 4.80 11.09
N CYS A 304 7.11 3.51 10.90
CA CYS A 304 6.93 2.81 9.63
C CYS A 304 5.46 2.67 9.17
N VAL A 305 4.48 3.01 10.02
CA VAL A 305 3.06 3.10 9.66
C VAL A 305 2.69 4.52 9.19
N LEU A 306 3.41 5.54 9.65
CA LEU A 306 3.08 6.94 9.41
C LEU A 306 3.50 7.48 8.04
N TYR A 307 4.44 6.81 7.38
CA TYR A 307 5.08 7.26 6.15
C TYR A 307 5.04 6.19 5.04
N PRO A 308 5.28 6.55 3.77
CA PRO A 308 5.42 5.59 2.68
C PRO A 308 6.53 4.55 2.94
N PRO A 309 6.44 3.33 2.37
CA PRO A 309 5.40 2.85 1.45
C PRO A 309 4.22 2.17 2.14
N ASN A 310 3.02 2.34 1.57
CA ASN A 310 1.84 1.56 1.92
C ASN A 310 1.91 0.11 1.41
N ALA A 311 1.04 -0.76 1.93
CA ALA A 311 0.90 -2.16 1.57
C ALA A 311 0.89 -2.39 0.05
N ASN A 312 0.03 -1.69 -0.69
CA ASN A 312 -0.10 -1.81 -2.14
C ASN A 312 1.17 -1.43 -2.93
N SER A 313 2.09 -0.67 -2.32
CA SER A 313 3.38 -0.27 -2.91
C SER A 313 4.57 -1.09 -2.40
N ALA A 314 4.43 -1.75 -1.24
CA ALA A 314 5.46 -2.54 -0.57
C ALA A 314 5.38 -4.05 -0.87
N GLN A 315 4.18 -4.57 -1.16
CA GLN A 315 3.97 -5.99 -1.43
C GLN A 315 4.67 -6.46 -2.72
N ILE A 316 5.13 -7.70 -2.71
CA ILE A 316 5.63 -8.44 -3.87
C ILE A 316 4.86 -9.73 -4.05
N LEU A 317 4.79 -10.26 -5.28
CA LEU A 317 4.33 -11.62 -5.54
C LEU A 317 5.54 -12.50 -5.84
N VAL A 318 5.76 -13.54 -5.04
CA VAL A 318 6.82 -14.54 -5.24
C VAL A 318 6.19 -15.85 -5.70
N TRP A 319 6.85 -16.52 -6.64
CA TRP A 319 6.57 -17.89 -7.02
C TRP A 319 7.64 -18.79 -6.38
N HIS A 320 7.21 -19.81 -5.63
CA HIS A 320 8.04 -20.80 -4.98
C HIS A 320 7.79 -22.16 -5.65
N PRO A 321 8.67 -22.60 -6.57
CA PRO A 321 8.50 -23.86 -7.29
C PRO A 321 8.48 -25.08 -6.36
N GLY A 322 7.61 -26.04 -6.66
CA GLY A 322 7.63 -27.36 -6.04
C GLY A 322 8.87 -28.15 -6.47
N CYS A 323 9.40 -28.97 -5.55
CA CYS A 323 10.51 -29.88 -5.83
C CYS A 323 9.96 -31.30 -6.02
N ARG A 324 9.91 -31.77 -7.27
CA ARG A 324 9.55 -33.16 -7.58
C ARG A 324 10.70 -34.10 -7.21
N VAL A 325 10.37 -35.34 -6.87
CA VAL A 325 11.36 -36.38 -6.55
C VAL A 325 12.26 -36.60 -7.77
N GLY A 326 13.56 -36.33 -7.61
CA GLY A 326 14.55 -36.42 -8.68
C GLY A 326 14.79 -35.13 -9.49
N GLU A 327 13.99 -34.07 -9.31
CA GLU A 327 14.30 -32.76 -9.90
C GLU A 327 15.23 -31.94 -8.98
N VAL A 328 16.07 -31.10 -9.58
CA VAL A 328 16.84 -30.09 -8.84
C VAL A 328 15.89 -28.99 -8.37
N SER A 329 15.93 -28.68 -7.07
CA SER A 329 15.11 -27.62 -6.47
C SER A 329 15.32 -26.28 -7.18
N LYS A 330 14.25 -25.76 -7.79
CA LYS A 330 14.24 -24.49 -8.52
C LYS A 330 14.07 -23.34 -7.52
N ARG A 331 14.87 -22.28 -7.69
CA ARG A 331 14.83 -21.12 -6.79
C ARG A 331 13.51 -20.33 -6.92
N PRO A 332 13.04 -19.67 -5.85
CA PRO A 332 11.93 -18.73 -5.94
C PRO A 332 12.18 -17.59 -6.95
N GLU A 333 11.10 -17.10 -7.57
CA GLU A 333 11.12 -16.00 -8.52
C GLU A 333 10.15 -14.88 -8.08
N ILE A 334 10.62 -13.62 -8.06
CA ILE A 334 9.73 -12.47 -7.88
C ILE A 334 8.96 -12.23 -9.19
N VAL A 335 7.67 -12.57 -9.19
CA VAL A 335 6.74 -12.41 -10.32
C VAL A 335 6.28 -10.96 -10.45
N VAL A 336 5.92 -10.33 -9.32
CA VAL A 336 5.52 -8.91 -9.25
C VAL A 336 6.47 -8.17 -8.31
N LEU A 337 7.22 -7.23 -8.88
CA LEU A 337 8.07 -6.29 -8.13
C LEU A 337 7.21 -5.28 -7.35
N PRO A 338 7.71 -4.74 -6.22
CA PRO A 338 6.99 -3.72 -5.47
C PRO A 338 7.06 -2.39 -6.22
N ARG A 339 6.06 -1.53 -6.04
CA ARG A 339 6.05 -0.20 -6.67
C ARG A 339 7.16 0.70 -6.11
N CYS A 340 7.57 0.48 -4.86
CA CYS A 340 8.66 1.18 -4.21
C CYS A 340 9.94 0.31 -4.21
N MET A 341 10.88 0.57 -5.12
CA MET A 341 12.09 -0.26 -5.25
C MET A 341 13.06 -0.17 -4.06
N PHE A 342 12.96 0.86 -3.21
CA PHE A 342 13.74 0.95 -1.96
C PHE A 342 13.47 -0.24 -1.01
N VAL A 343 12.24 -0.80 -1.04
CA VAL A 343 11.81 -1.96 -0.24
C VAL A 343 12.67 -3.20 -0.48
N LEU A 344 13.17 -3.37 -1.71
CA LEU A 344 13.96 -4.54 -2.09
C LEU A 344 15.44 -4.39 -1.72
N HIS A 345 16.04 -3.23 -2.00
CA HIS A 345 17.47 -3.00 -1.80
C HIS A 345 17.90 -3.15 -0.33
N GLN A 346 17.00 -2.81 0.60
CA GLN A 346 17.22 -2.90 2.04
C GLN A 346 17.10 -4.33 2.61
N ASN A 347 16.62 -5.31 1.84
CA ASN A 347 16.47 -6.69 2.32
C ASN A 347 17.46 -7.67 1.64
N PRO A 348 18.48 -8.18 2.36
CA PRO A 348 19.47 -9.10 1.81
C PRO A 348 18.88 -10.45 1.33
N TYR A 349 17.73 -10.88 1.85
CA TYR A 349 17.03 -12.09 1.40
C TYR A 349 16.62 -11.99 -0.07
N TYR A 350 16.09 -10.83 -0.50
CA TYR A 350 15.64 -10.64 -1.89
C TYR A 350 16.74 -10.13 -2.84
N ASN A 351 17.83 -9.55 -2.32
CA ASN A 351 18.98 -9.12 -3.11
C ASN A 351 19.61 -10.24 -3.97
N HIS A 352 19.44 -11.51 -3.58
CA HIS A 352 19.88 -12.66 -4.39
C HIS A 352 18.98 -12.93 -5.61
N TYR A 353 17.66 -12.76 -5.48
CA TYR A 353 16.71 -12.97 -6.59
C TYR A 353 16.79 -11.85 -7.64
N ILE A 354 17.06 -10.61 -7.20
CA ILE A 354 17.07 -9.42 -8.07
C ILE A 354 18.25 -9.45 -9.05
N ARG A 355 19.44 -9.85 -8.59
CA ARG A 355 20.68 -9.88 -9.40
C ARG A 355 20.57 -10.74 -10.65
N HIS A 356 19.72 -11.77 -10.66
CA HIS A 356 19.48 -12.57 -11.86
C HIS A 356 18.58 -11.88 -12.88
N LYS A 357 17.48 -11.21 -12.47
CA LYS A 357 16.59 -10.55 -13.44
C LYS A 357 17.24 -9.38 -14.18
N THR A 358 18.17 -8.64 -13.55
CA THR A 358 18.96 -7.63 -14.26
C THR A 358 19.90 -8.27 -15.29
N HIS A 359 20.68 -9.30 -14.92
CA HIS A 359 21.59 -9.99 -15.84
C HIS A 359 20.87 -10.65 -17.02
N THR A 360 19.79 -11.40 -16.79
CA THR A 360 19.06 -12.09 -17.88
C THR A 360 18.33 -11.11 -18.79
N SER A 361 17.79 -10.00 -18.27
CA SER A 361 17.18 -8.94 -19.10
C SER A 361 18.21 -8.24 -19.99
N ILE A 362 19.42 -7.99 -19.47
CA ILE A 362 20.54 -7.42 -20.23
C ILE A 362 21.04 -8.41 -21.29
N GLN A 363 21.27 -9.69 -20.95
CA GLN A 363 21.70 -10.69 -21.93
C GLN A 363 20.66 -10.93 -23.03
N ASN A 364 19.36 -10.97 -22.72
CA ASN A 364 18.33 -11.14 -23.74
C ASN A 364 18.19 -9.91 -24.66
N LYS A 365 18.55 -8.70 -24.19
CA LYS A 365 18.67 -7.51 -25.06
C LYS A 365 19.91 -7.54 -25.95
N LEU A 366 21.04 -8.05 -25.46
CA LEU A 366 22.29 -8.14 -26.22
C LEU A 366 22.25 -9.28 -27.26
N ASN A 367 21.71 -10.44 -26.90
CA ASN A 367 21.67 -11.63 -27.76
C ASN A 367 20.52 -11.59 -28.79
N GLY A 368 19.59 -10.65 -28.68
CA GLY A 368 18.52 -10.45 -29.67
C GLY A 368 18.96 -9.75 -30.97
N GLY A 369 20.26 -9.46 -31.12
CA GLY A 369 20.79 -8.52 -32.12
C GLY A 369 21.75 -9.08 -33.18
N SER A 370 21.91 -10.40 -33.34
CA SER A 370 22.78 -10.95 -34.40
C SER A 370 22.58 -12.43 -34.76
N SER A 371 21.83 -12.70 -35.83
CA SER A 371 22.23 -13.69 -36.87
C SER A 371 21.38 -13.49 -38.12
N SER A 372 21.98 -13.66 -39.30
CA SER A 372 21.41 -13.27 -40.59
C SER A 372 21.37 -14.42 -41.60
N SER A 373 20.25 -14.53 -42.32
CA SER A 373 20.13 -15.00 -43.71
C SER A 373 20.98 -16.19 -44.20
N SER A 374 20.31 -17.29 -44.55
CA SER A 374 20.71 -18.17 -45.66
C SER A 374 19.47 -18.61 -46.44
N SER A 375 19.63 -18.90 -47.73
CA SER A 375 18.54 -18.96 -48.72
C SER A 375 18.63 -20.20 -49.63
N SER A 376 17.49 -20.82 -49.99
CA SER A 376 17.24 -21.40 -51.35
C SER A 376 15.91 -22.19 -51.44
N SER A 377 15.11 -21.92 -52.49
CA SER A 377 14.31 -22.83 -53.37
C SER A 377 13.84 -24.22 -52.86
N ASP A 378 12.62 -24.72 -53.17
CA ASP A 378 11.44 -24.20 -53.92
C ASP A 378 10.16 -24.86 -53.30
N THR A 379 8.97 -25.10 -53.88
CA THR A 379 8.50 -25.19 -55.28
C THR A 379 7.02 -24.79 -55.45
N LYS A 380 6.60 -24.55 -56.70
CA LYS A 380 5.21 -24.44 -57.21
C LYS A 380 4.33 -25.63 -56.76
N SER A 381 3.00 -25.55 -56.65
CA SER A 381 1.99 -24.65 -57.23
C SER A 381 0.79 -24.47 -56.25
N ASN A 382 -0.35 -23.82 -56.51
CA ASN A 382 -0.98 -23.31 -57.76
C ASN A 382 -1.87 -22.08 -57.49
N ALA A 383 -2.60 -21.58 -58.50
CA ALA A 383 -3.31 -20.29 -58.47
C ALA A 383 -4.84 -20.35 -58.43
N SER A 384 -5.47 -19.33 -57.81
CA SER A 384 -6.61 -18.60 -58.38
C SER A 384 -6.82 -17.27 -57.63
N GLN A 385 -7.29 -16.24 -58.31
CA GLN A 385 -7.50 -14.89 -57.76
C GLN A 385 -8.97 -14.63 -57.40
N SER A 386 -9.24 -13.98 -56.28
CA SER A 386 -10.43 -13.13 -56.13
C SER A 386 -10.22 -12.10 -55.00
N THR A 387 -10.49 -10.83 -55.29
CA THR A 387 -10.40 -9.74 -54.31
C THR A 387 -11.74 -9.51 -53.62
N LYS A 388 -11.73 -9.28 -52.30
CA LYS A 388 -12.79 -8.51 -51.62
C LYS A 388 -12.34 -7.96 -50.26
N THR A 389 -13.01 -6.89 -49.86
CA THR A 389 -12.64 -5.97 -48.77
C THR A 389 -13.33 -6.28 -47.44
N LYS A 390 -12.76 -5.76 -46.35
CA LYS A 390 -13.35 -5.80 -45.00
C LYS A 390 -14.65 -4.98 -44.94
N PRO A 391 -15.69 -5.44 -44.22
CA PRO A 391 -16.73 -4.57 -43.67
C PRO A 391 -16.36 -4.09 -42.25
N PHE A 392 -16.54 -2.81 -41.98
CA PHE A 392 -16.72 -2.25 -40.63
C PHE A 392 -18.23 -2.21 -40.34
N CYS A 393 -18.67 -2.65 -39.17
CA CYS A 393 -20.06 -2.46 -38.74
C CYS A 393 -20.16 -1.38 -37.66
N ARG A 394 -20.68 -0.20 -38.04
CA ARG A 394 -21.31 0.73 -37.09
C ARG A 394 -22.71 0.23 -36.75
N LEU A 395 -23.14 0.39 -35.50
CA LEU A 395 -24.55 0.42 -35.14
C LEU A 395 -25.00 1.88 -34.97
N ILE A 396 -26.26 2.15 -35.32
CA ILE A 396 -26.91 3.46 -35.27
C ILE A 396 -28.21 3.29 -34.48
N PHE A 397 -28.53 4.23 -33.60
CA PHE A 397 -29.85 4.37 -33.01
C PHE A 397 -30.42 5.77 -33.33
N PRO A 398 -31.74 5.89 -33.58
CA PRO A 398 -32.39 7.15 -33.97
C PRO A 398 -32.74 8.03 -32.75
N PRO A 399 -32.96 9.34 -32.95
CA PRO A 399 -33.37 10.26 -31.89
C PRO A 399 -34.90 10.40 -31.75
N SER A 400 -35.35 10.77 -30.55
CA SER A 400 -36.67 11.38 -30.30
C SER A 400 -36.59 12.32 -29.08
N SER A 401 -37.48 13.32 -29.01
CA SER A 401 -37.44 14.41 -28.02
C SER A 401 -38.86 15.02 -27.82
N PRO A 402 -39.07 16.05 -26.96
CA PRO A 402 -39.83 15.92 -25.71
C PRO A 402 -41.20 16.64 -25.71
N PRO A 403 -41.90 16.70 -24.56
CA PRO A 403 -42.26 18.03 -24.00
C PRO A 403 -42.31 18.15 -22.45
N ASN A 404 -42.07 19.39 -21.97
CA ASN A 404 -42.76 20.22 -20.94
C ASN A 404 -43.72 19.57 -19.89
N SER A 405 -43.89 20.05 -18.63
CA SER A 405 -43.26 21.16 -17.85
C SER A 405 -43.69 21.18 -16.34
N SER A 406 -43.12 22.13 -15.56
CA SER A 406 -43.64 22.84 -14.34
C SER A 406 -43.61 22.27 -12.89
N SER A 407 -42.89 23.02 -12.02
CA SER A 407 -43.15 23.42 -10.59
C SER A 407 -43.19 22.45 -9.38
N ILE A 408 -42.07 22.38 -8.62
CA ILE A 408 -41.82 22.99 -7.27
C ILE A 408 -42.92 22.88 -6.16
N PRO A 409 -42.62 22.62 -4.84
CA PRO A 409 -41.41 22.07 -4.17
C PRO A 409 -41.69 20.89 -3.19
N GLY A 410 -40.66 20.26 -2.63
CA GLY A 410 -40.83 19.37 -1.46
C GLY A 410 -39.54 18.72 -0.92
N ASN A 411 -39.36 18.72 0.41
CA ASN A 411 -38.21 18.10 1.08
C ASN A 411 -38.25 16.56 1.03
N ARG A 412 -37.15 15.93 0.57
CA ARG A 412 -36.66 14.67 1.14
C ARG A 412 -35.19 14.42 0.82
N CYS A 413 -34.42 14.06 1.85
CA CYS A 413 -33.15 13.33 1.68
C CYS A 413 -33.41 11.82 1.66
N CYS A 414 -32.33 11.07 1.41
CA CYS A 414 -32.26 9.60 1.26
C CYS A 414 -32.67 9.08 -0.13
N ASP A 415 -31.96 8.02 -0.52
CA ASP A 415 -32.25 7.08 -1.61
C ASP A 415 -32.39 7.63 -3.04
N ASP A 416 -31.31 8.19 -3.59
CA ASP A 416 -30.86 7.76 -4.93
C ASP A 416 -29.40 8.10 -5.28
N MET A 417 -28.48 7.13 -5.17
CA MET A 417 -27.19 7.15 -5.88
C MET A 417 -26.59 5.73 -6.04
N LYS A 418 -27.43 4.75 -6.40
CA LYS A 418 -27.00 3.34 -6.55
C LYS A 418 -26.19 3.07 -7.83
N HIS A 419 -25.94 4.09 -8.65
CA HIS A 419 -25.34 4.00 -9.98
C HIS A 419 -24.30 5.12 -10.28
N ILE A 420 -23.35 5.32 -9.36
CA ILE A 420 -21.98 5.73 -9.75
C ILE A 420 -21.08 4.52 -9.52
N LEU A 421 -21.07 3.63 -10.52
CA LEU A 421 -20.25 2.42 -10.56
C LEU A 421 -18.81 2.76 -10.98
N ASP A 422 -17.86 1.95 -10.51
CA ASP A 422 -16.57 1.56 -11.11
C ASP A 422 -15.55 2.58 -11.69
N ASP A 423 -15.96 3.78 -12.14
CA ASP A 423 -15.28 4.54 -13.20
C ASP A 423 -13.81 4.89 -12.96
N HIS A 424 -13.40 5.08 -11.70
CA HIS A 424 -11.99 5.31 -11.39
C HIS A 424 -11.41 4.47 -10.23
N ALA A 425 -10.84 3.33 -10.65
CA ALA A 425 -9.38 3.22 -10.63
C ALA A 425 -8.68 3.17 -9.25
N ARG A 426 -8.90 2.09 -8.48
CA ARG A 426 -7.86 1.49 -7.61
C ARG A 426 -6.74 0.86 -8.49
N LEU A 427 -6.08 1.69 -9.30
CA LEU A 427 -5.23 1.28 -10.42
C LEU A 427 -4.13 0.26 -10.04
N ALA A 428 -4.04 -0.80 -10.85
CA ALA A 428 -3.00 -1.82 -10.85
C ALA A 428 -2.85 -2.66 -9.56
N GLN A 429 -3.95 -3.02 -8.88
CA GLN A 429 -3.95 -4.21 -8.01
C GLN A 429 -3.91 -5.47 -8.90
N GLY A 430 -2.69 -5.95 -9.17
CA GLY A 430 -2.41 -7.02 -10.14
C GLY A 430 -2.32 -6.48 -11.57
N VAL A 431 -1.10 -6.32 -12.09
CA VAL A 431 -0.88 -5.99 -13.51
C VAL A 431 -1.16 -7.24 -14.34
N ILE A 432 -2.05 -7.11 -15.34
CA ILE A 432 -2.17 -8.09 -16.41
C ILE A 432 -0.89 -8.01 -17.24
N VAL A 433 -0.01 -8.98 -17.07
CA VAL A 433 1.11 -9.23 -18.01
C VAL A 433 0.49 -9.75 -19.32
N ARG A 434 1.05 -9.30 -20.45
CA ARG A 434 0.47 -9.48 -21.80
C ARG A 434 0.52 -10.93 -22.29
#